data_AF-A0A961U9M8-F1
#
_entry.id   AF-A0A961U9M8-F1
#
_cell.length_a   1.000
_cell.length_b   1.000
_cell.length_c   1.000
_cell.angle_alpha   90.00
_cell.angle_beta   90.00
_cell.angle_gamma   90.00
#
_symmetry.space_group_name_H-M   'P 1'
#
loop_
_entity.id
_entity.type
_entity.pdbx_description
1 polymer ?
#
loop_
_entity_poly.entity_id
_entity_poly.type
_entity_poly.pdbx_seq_one_letter_code
_entity_poly.pdbx_strand_id
1 'polypeptide(L)'
;MNDVDSALQDIARLREQLAASSRFQGLAPGIVALSGCFALALGGWQHLLGEDDLVVWMMLAAVCALMIGTEAVARARKIHRSMAGRMLGTTLNRFLPVAAAAAILGSVVTIVAPEHSRLLPGMWQLLMGIGIFAVLSNLPRQMVIAAVFYFAAATASLIMSAAEWPATVLLMAIPFGIGQLLVAAILYLASQEASHG
;
A
#
# COMPACT_ATOMS: atom_id res chain seq x y z
N MET A 1 16.11 22.36 39.31
CA MET A 1 14.89 22.18 38.49
C MET A 1 15.22 22.19 37.00
N ASN A 2 16.09 23.08 36.51
CA ASN A 2 16.56 23.11 35.11
C ASN A 2 17.19 21.80 34.57
N ASP A 3 17.96 21.07 35.38
CA ASP A 3 18.67 19.88 34.88
C ASP A 3 17.74 18.72 34.56
N VAL A 4 16.58 18.63 35.25
CA VAL A 4 15.58 17.58 34.99
C VAL A 4 14.83 17.88 33.68
N ASP A 5 14.46 19.14 33.46
CA ASP A 5 13.83 19.57 32.21
C ASP A 5 14.78 19.44 31.01
N SER A 6 16.07 19.75 31.18
CA SER A 6 17.10 19.54 30.15
C SER A 6 17.30 18.05 29.85
N ALA A 7 17.39 17.20 30.88
CA ALA A 7 17.53 15.75 30.69
C ALA A 7 16.30 15.13 30.02
N LEU A 8 15.09 15.61 30.32
CA LEU A 8 13.86 15.17 29.63
C LEU A 8 13.83 15.62 28.17
N GLN A 9 14.27 16.84 27.87
CA GLN A 9 14.40 17.33 26.48
C GLN A 9 15.45 16.55 25.70
N ASP A 10 16.58 16.20 26.32
CA ASP A 10 17.61 15.38 25.69
C ASP A 10 17.13 13.94 25.45
N ILE A 11 16.38 13.35 26.38
CA ILE A 11 15.74 12.04 26.18
C ILE A 11 14.68 12.11 25.07
N ALA A 12 13.93 13.21 24.98
CA ALA A 12 12.97 13.42 23.90
C ALA A 12 13.66 13.54 22.54
N ARG A 13 14.75 14.32 22.46
CA ARG A 13 15.58 14.46 21.25
C ARG A 13 16.25 13.14 20.86
N LEU A 14 16.78 12.39 21.83
CA LEU A 14 17.36 11.07 21.58
C LEU A 14 16.30 10.07 21.14
N ARG A 15 15.08 10.13 21.69
CA ARG A 15 13.96 9.31 21.20
C ARG A 15 13.52 9.72 19.79
N GLU A 16 13.50 11.00 19.47
CA GLU A 16 13.21 11.49 18.12
C GLU A 16 14.31 11.08 17.13
N GLN A 17 15.58 11.21 17.50
CA GLN A 17 16.71 10.78 16.68
C GLN A 17 16.77 9.25 16.53
N LEU A 18 16.47 8.49 17.59
CA LEU A 18 16.39 7.03 17.55
C LEU A 18 15.15 6.54 16.80
N ALA A 19 14.02 7.25 16.87
CA ALA A 19 12.85 6.95 16.06
C ALA A 19 13.07 7.31 14.58
N ALA A 20 13.82 8.38 14.31
CA ALA A 20 14.25 8.78 12.98
C ALA A 20 15.30 7.81 12.39
N SER A 21 16.17 7.22 13.22
CA SER A 21 17.16 6.23 12.79
C SER A 21 16.63 4.79 12.75
N SER A 22 15.59 4.47 13.51
CA SER A 22 14.85 3.20 13.39
C SER A 22 13.86 3.24 12.23
N ARG A 23 14.37 3.48 11.01
CA ARG A 23 13.54 3.48 9.80
C ARG A 23 12.94 2.09 9.67
N PHE A 24 11.61 2.01 9.75
CA PHE A 24 10.87 0.76 9.82
C PHE A 24 11.08 -0.06 8.55
N GLN A 25 11.98 -1.05 8.61
CA GLN A 25 12.30 -1.97 7.51
C GLN A 25 11.22 -3.06 7.30
N GLY A 26 9.97 -2.80 7.69
CA GLY A 26 8.96 -3.84 7.91
C GLY A 26 8.40 -4.50 6.65
N LEU A 27 8.44 -3.86 5.49
CA LEU A 27 7.86 -4.41 4.26
C LEU A 27 8.95 -5.03 3.39
N ALA A 28 8.80 -6.31 3.02
CA ALA A 28 9.72 -6.96 2.10
C ALA A 28 9.46 -6.47 0.66
N PRO A 29 10.43 -5.78 0.01
CA PRO A 29 10.27 -5.29 -1.35
C PRO A 29 9.89 -6.39 -2.33
N GLY A 30 10.43 -7.61 -2.13
CA GLY A 30 10.16 -8.76 -2.99
C GLY A 30 8.70 -9.21 -2.99
N ILE A 31 8.02 -9.25 -1.84
CA ILE A 31 6.60 -9.65 -1.78
C ILE A 31 5.71 -8.58 -2.43
N VAL A 32 6.04 -7.31 -2.22
CA VAL A 32 5.32 -6.21 -2.86
C VAL A 32 5.50 -6.26 -4.38
N ALA A 33 6.72 -6.48 -4.88
CA ALA A 33 6.97 -6.64 -6.31
C ALA A 33 6.19 -7.83 -6.89
N LEU A 34 6.16 -8.96 -6.18
CA LEU A 34 5.42 -10.15 -6.59
C LEU A 34 3.92 -9.87 -6.71
N SER A 35 3.34 -9.07 -5.80
CA SER A 35 1.92 -8.65 -5.90
C SER A 35 1.64 -7.83 -7.16
N GLY A 36 2.57 -6.96 -7.56
CA GLY A 36 2.48 -6.21 -8.82
C GLY A 36 2.56 -7.13 -10.04
N CYS A 37 3.48 -8.09 -10.04
CA CYS A 37 3.59 -9.10 -11.09
C CYS A 37 2.32 -9.96 -11.21
N PHE A 38 1.75 -10.40 -10.10
CA PHE A 38 0.49 -11.16 -10.12
C PHE A 38 -0.68 -10.35 -10.67
N ALA A 39 -0.76 -9.06 -10.36
CA ALA A 39 -1.79 -8.20 -10.92
C ALA A 39 -1.64 -7.99 -12.43
N LEU A 40 -0.41 -7.78 -12.92
CA LEU A 40 -0.16 -7.66 -14.36
C LEU A 40 -0.46 -8.99 -15.08
N ALA A 41 -0.08 -10.12 -14.50
CA ALA A 41 -0.36 -11.44 -15.05
C ALA A 41 -1.87 -11.73 -15.08
N LEU A 42 -2.59 -11.47 -13.99
CA LEU A 42 -4.05 -11.63 -13.92
C LEU A 42 -4.75 -10.71 -14.93
N GLY A 43 -4.35 -9.44 -15.00
CA GLY A 43 -4.93 -8.49 -15.93
C GLY A 43 -4.66 -8.83 -17.38
N GLY A 44 -3.44 -9.29 -17.71
CA GLY A 44 -3.12 -9.78 -19.04
C GLY A 44 -3.96 -11.01 -19.42
N TRP A 45 -4.10 -11.95 -18.48
CA TRP A 45 -4.92 -13.14 -18.67
C TRP A 45 -6.40 -12.81 -18.93
N GLN A 46 -7.01 -12.00 -18.08
CA GLN A 46 -8.41 -11.59 -18.23
C GLN A 46 -8.64 -10.76 -19.49
N HIS A 47 -7.71 -9.86 -19.82
CA HIS A 47 -7.80 -9.06 -21.04
C HIS A 47 -7.78 -9.92 -22.31
N LEU A 48 -6.95 -10.98 -22.35
CA LEU A 48 -6.87 -11.90 -23.47
C LEU A 48 -8.12 -12.79 -23.61
N LEU A 49 -8.77 -13.12 -22.49
CA LEU A 49 -10.03 -13.88 -22.50
C LEU A 49 -11.27 -13.02 -22.72
N GLY A 50 -11.15 -11.69 -22.63
CA GLY A 50 -12.31 -10.79 -22.67
C GLY A 50 -13.20 -10.90 -21.44
N GLU A 51 -12.65 -11.35 -20.31
CA GLU A 51 -13.35 -11.45 -19.03
C GLU A 51 -13.12 -10.19 -18.21
N ASP A 52 -14.17 -9.64 -17.61
CA ASP A 52 -14.10 -8.47 -16.72
C ASP A 52 -14.55 -8.81 -15.28
N ASP A 53 -14.37 -10.06 -14.85
CA ASP A 53 -14.80 -10.49 -13.50
C ASP A 53 -13.94 -9.84 -12.40
N LEU A 54 -14.58 -8.99 -11.61
CA LEU A 54 -13.99 -8.26 -10.49
C LEU A 54 -13.88 -9.09 -9.21
N VAL A 55 -14.57 -10.23 -9.10
CA VAL A 55 -14.48 -11.11 -7.92
C VAL A 55 -13.07 -11.68 -7.78
N VAL A 56 -12.43 -12.05 -8.90
CA VAL A 56 -11.05 -12.56 -8.90
C VAL A 56 -10.07 -11.50 -8.38
N TRP A 57 -10.33 -10.22 -8.64
CA TRP A 57 -9.54 -9.11 -8.11
C TRP A 57 -9.66 -8.97 -6.59
N MET A 58 -10.85 -9.20 -6.03
CA MET A 58 -11.05 -9.24 -4.57
C MET A 58 -10.27 -10.38 -3.92
N MET A 59 -10.26 -11.56 -4.56
CA MET A 59 -9.48 -12.71 -4.10
C MET A 59 -7.97 -12.43 -4.17
N LEU A 60 -7.49 -11.85 -5.28
CA LEU A 60 -6.10 -11.44 -5.41
C LEU A 60 -5.72 -10.40 -4.35
N ALA A 61 -6.58 -9.40 -4.10
CA ALA A 61 -6.36 -8.40 -3.07
C ALA A 61 -6.23 -9.03 -1.67
N ALA A 62 -7.10 -10.00 -1.34
CA ALA A 62 -7.03 -10.73 -0.07
C ALA A 62 -5.71 -11.52 0.05
N VAL A 63 -5.30 -12.24 -0.99
CA VAL A 63 -4.03 -12.99 -1.02
C VAL A 63 -2.83 -12.05 -0.85
N CYS A 64 -2.78 -10.96 -1.61
CA CYS A 64 -1.71 -9.96 -1.51
C CYS A 64 -1.65 -9.32 -0.12
N ALA A 65 -2.80 -8.95 0.46
CA ALA A 65 -2.88 -8.39 1.81
C ALA A 65 -2.37 -9.37 2.87
N LEU A 66 -2.74 -10.65 2.77
CA LEU A 66 -2.24 -11.70 3.67
C LEU A 66 -0.73 -11.93 3.50
N MET A 67 -0.22 -11.98 2.28
CA MET A 67 1.22 -12.15 2.02
C MET A 67 2.03 -10.99 2.57
N ILE A 68 1.62 -9.75 2.27
CA ILE A 68 2.32 -8.53 2.74
C ILE A 68 2.19 -8.41 4.27
N GLY A 69 1.01 -8.66 4.82
CA GLY A 69 0.74 -8.57 6.25
C GLY A 69 1.50 -9.61 7.07
N THR A 70 1.52 -10.87 6.64
CA THR A 70 2.22 -11.94 7.37
C THR A 70 3.73 -11.71 7.38
N GLU A 71 4.33 -11.28 6.27
CA GLU A 71 5.74 -10.92 6.19
C GLU A 71 6.06 -9.70 7.05
N ALA A 72 5.22 -8.66 7.04
CA ALA A 72 5.40 -7.48 7.88
C ALA A 72 5.41 -7.84 9.37
N VAL A 73 4.50 -8.72 9.78
CA VAL A 73 4.42 -9.23 11.15
C VAL A 73 5.62 -10.13 11.48
N ALA A 74 6.03 -11.03 10.58
CA ALA A 74 7.16 -11.92 10.79
C ALA A 74 8.48 -11.13 10.94
N ARG A 75 8.67 -10.10 10.12
CA ARG A 75 9.85 -9.24 10.15
C ARG A 75 9.89 -8.34 11.39
N ALA A 76 8.76 -7.74 11.77
CA ALA A 76 8.66 -6.95 13.00
C ALA A 76 8.94 -7.78 14.26
N ARG A 77 8.63 -9.09 14.24
CA ARG A 77 8.97 -10.00 15.36
C ARG A 77 10.46 -10.34 15.45
N LYS A 78 11.20 -10.29 14.33
CA LYS A 78 12.65 -10.59 14.27
C LYS A 78 13.52 -9.39 14.67
N ILE A 79 13.09 -8.16 14.39
CA ILE A 79 13.84 -6.92 14.68
C ILE A 79 13.34 -6.33 16.02
N HIS A 80 14.23 -6.19 17.02
CA HIS A 80 14.01 -5.65 18.38
C HIS A 80 12.55 -5.47 18.87
N ARG A 81 12.10 -6.49 19.63
CA ARG A 81 10.72 -6.87 20.02
C ARG A 81 9.74 -5.79 20.49
N SER A 82 10.14 -4.63 21.02
CA SER A 82 9.17 -3.67 21.61
C SER A 82 8.84 -2.47 20.71
N MET A 83 9.80 -1.94 19.96
CA MET A 83 9.60 -0.72 19.17
C MET A 83 8.99 -1.02 17.81
N ALA A 84 9.49 -2.05 17.12
CA ALA A 84 8.95 -2.49 15.84
C ALA A 84 7.49 -2.98 15.96
N GLY A 85 7.15 -3.72 17.03
CA GLY A 85 5.77 -4.17 17.26
C GLY A 85 4.77 -3.03 17.44
N ARG A 86 5.15 -1.97 18.20
CA ARG A 86 4.29 -0.79 18.39
C ARG A 86 4.11 0.01 17.10
N MET A 87 5.18 0.20 16.32
CA MET A 87 5.09 0.89 15.02
C MET A 87 4.24 0.09 14.01
N LEU A 88 4.32 -1.24 14.03
CA LEU A 88 3.45 -2.07 13.19
C LEU A 88 1.99 -1.94 13.61
N GLY A 89 1.69 -1.99 14.92
CA GLY A 89 0.33 -1.85 15.42
C GLY A 89 -0.29 -0.48 15.07
N THR A 90 0.46 0.61 15.18
CA THR A 90 -0.03 1.94 14.80
C THR A 90 -0.23 2.07 13.28
N THR A 91 0.67 1.47 12.48
CA THR A 91 0.51 1.38 11.02
C THR A 91 -0.76 0.63 10.64
N LEU A 92 -0.96 -0.55 11.20
CA LEU A 92 -2.13 -1.38 10.97
C LEU A 92 -3.40 -0.65 11.37
N ASN A 93 -3.45 0.00 12.54
CA ASN A 93 -4.62 0.75 12.98
C ASN A 93 -4.96 1.94 12.05
N ARG A 94 -3.97 2.56 11.42
CA ARG A 94 -4.20 3.65 10.47
C ARG A 94 -4.63 3.15 9.09
N PHE A 95 -4.15 1.98 8.67
CA PHE A 95 -4.48 1.40 7.38
C PHE A 95 -5.78 0.58 7.39
N LEU A 96 -6.14 -0.03 8.53
CA LEU A 96 -7.29 -0.91 8.67
C LEU A 96 -8.62 -0.26 8.25
N PRO A 97 -8.93 1.01 8.62
CA PRO A 97 -10.15 1.67 8.16
C PRO A 97 -10.22 1.80 6.64
N VAL A 98 -9.07 2.10 6.00
CA VAL A 98 -8.98 2.21 4.54
C VAL A 98 -9.16 0.85 3.86
N ALA A 99 -8.53 -0.19 4.41
CA ALA A 99 -8.69 -1.56 3.92
C ALA A 99 -10.14 -2.05 4.05
N ALA A 100 -10.79 -1.75 5.18
CA ALA A 100 -12.20 -2.06 5.39
C ALA A 100 -13.09 -1.30 4.40
N ALA A 101 -12.84 -0.01 4.19
CA ALA A 101 -13.57 0.79 3.21
C ALA A 101 -13.41 0.23 1.79
N ALA A 102 -12.20 -0.17 1.38
CA ALA A 102 -11.94 -0.78 0.08
C ALA A 102 -12.68 -2.11 -0.07
N ALA A 103 -12.66 -2.96 0.96
CA ALA A 103 -13.35 -4.24 0.94
C ALA A 103 -14.88 -4.10 0.86
N ILE A 104 -15.46 -3.19 1.64
CA ILE A 104 -16.88 -2.87 1.62
C ILE A 104 -17.27 -2.33 0.25
N LEU A 105 -16.53 -1.35 -0.26
CA LEU A 105 -16.78 -0.74 -1.56
C LEU A 105 -16.72 -1.76 -2.69
N GLY A 106 -15.66 -2.57 -2.75
CA GLY A 106 -15.50 -3.63 -3.74
C GLY A 106 -16.64 -4.65 -3.71
N SER A 107 -17.04 -5.06 -2.50
CA SER A 107 -18.14 -6.03 -2.34
C SER A 107 -19.49 -5.44 -2.73
N VAL A 108 -19.81 -4.22 -2.27
CA VAL A 108 -21.09 -3.56 -2.56
C VAL A 108 -21.25 -3.28 -4.05
N VAL A 109 -20.22 -2.71 -4.69
CA VAL A 109 -20.29 -2.41 -6.12
C VAL A 109 -20.43 -3.70 -6.95
N THR A 110 -19.69 -4.76 -6.60
CA THR A 110 -19.74 -6.01 -7.36
C THR A 110 -21.07 -6.77 -7.18
N ILE A 111 -21.66 -6.73 -6.00
CA ILE A 111 -22.86 -7.53 -5.66
C ILE A 111 -24.16 -6.74 -5.89
N VAL A 112 -24.18 -5.46 -5.52
CA VAL A 112 -25.42 -4.66 -5.42
C VAL A 112 -25.55 -3.68 -6.59
N ALA A 113 -24.44 -3.13 -7.09
CA ALA A 113 -24.44 -2.10 -8.13
C ALA A 113 -23.46 -2.42 -9.28
N PRO A 114 -23.57 -3.61 -9.92
CA PRO A 114 -22.62 -4.06 -10.94
C PRO A 114 -22.57 -3.13 -12.16
N GLU A 115 -23.62 -2.36 -12.43
CA GLU A 115 -23.66 -1.32 -13.46
C GLU A 115 -22.66 -0.18 -13.22
N HIS A 116 -22.19 0.00 -11.98
CA HIS A 116 -21.17 0.99 -11.58
C HIS A 116 -19.77 0.38 -11.44
N SER A 117 -19.58 -0.90 -11.78
CA SER A 117 -18.32 -1.65 -11.64
C SER A 117 -17.10 -0.97 -12.29
N ARG A 118 -17.30 -0.21 -13.36
CA ARG A 118 -16.23 0.49 -14.07
C ARG A 118 -15.60 1.65 -13.28
N LEU A 119 -16.30 2.18 -12.28
CA LEU A 119 -15.76 3.18 -11.36
C LEU A 119 -14.82 2.56 -10.32
N LEU A 120 -14.95 1.24 -10.09
CA LEU A 120 -14.28 0.56 -9.00
C LEU A 120 -12.75 0.65 -9.07
N PRO A 121 -12.08 0.45 -10.22
CA PRO A 121 -10.62 0.58 -10.29
C PRO A 121 -10.12 1.96 -9.82
N GLY A 122 -10.79 3.03 -10.25
CA GLY A 122 -10.42 4.39 -9.86
C GLY A 122 -10.63 4.66 -8.38
N MET A 123 -11.76 4.22 -7.81
CA MET A 123 -12.02 4.35 -6.37
C MET A 123 -11.04 3.52 -5.54
N TRP A 124 -10.68 2.33 -6.01
CA TRP A 124 -9.71 1.46 -5.36
C TRP A 124 -8.32 2.13 -5.28
N GLN A 125 -7.86 2.69 -6.39
CA GLN A 125 -6.60 3.43 -6.47
C GLN A 125 -6.61 4.65 -5.54
N LEU A 126 -7.74 5.36 -5.45
CA LEU A 126 -7.91 6.49 -4.54
C LEU A 126 -7.72 6.07 -3.07
N LEU A 127 -8.40 4.99 -2.67
CA LEU A 127 -8.27 4.42 -1.33
C LEU A 127 -6.83 3.95 -1.06
N MET A 128 -6.17 3.35 -2.04
CA MET A 128 -4.79 2.92 -1.88
C MET A 128 -3.83 4.10 -1.67
N GLY A 129 -4.01 5.20 -2.41
CA GLY A 129 -3.29 6.45 -2.19
C GLY A 129 -3.50 7.02 -0.78
N ILE A 130 -4.76 7.08 -0.32
CA ILE A 130 -5.10 7.51 1.05
C ILE A 130 -4.44 6.60 2.09
N GLY A 131 -4.50 5.29 1.90
CA GLY A 131 -3.92 4.30 2.79
C GLY A 131 -2.41 4.49 2.96
N ILE A 132 -1.69 4.74 1.85
CA ILE A 132 -0.25 5.03 1.88
C ILE A 132 0.04 6.32 2.65
N PHE A 133 -0.72 7.40 2.42
CA PHE A 133 -0.53 8.66 3.17
C PHE A 133 -0.80 8.49 4.67
N ALA A 134 -1.83 7.72 5.04
CA ALA A 134 -2.19 7.49 6.43
C ALA A 134 -1.05 6.84 7.25
N VAL A 135 -0.20 6.06 6.58
CA VAL A 135 0.93 5.36 7.21
C VAL A 135 2.30 5.95 6.86
N LEU A 136 2.34 7.11 6.19
CA LEU A 136 3.58 7.69 5.66
C LEU A 136 4.61 7.98 6.76
N SER A 137 4.18 8.29 7.98
CA SER A 137 5.07 8.53 9.13
C SER A 137 5.94 7.32 9.50
N ASN A 138 5.54 6.12 9.04
CA ASN A 138 6.20 4.86 9.33
C ASN A 138 6.88 4.26 8.08
N LEU A 139 6.89 4.99 6.95
CA LEU A 139 7.47 4.55 5.67
C LEU A 139 8.57 5.51 5.20
N PRO A 140 9.41 5.10 4.23
CA PRO A 140 10.35 6.02 3.60
C PRO A 140 9.63 7.23 3.01
N ARG A 141 10.19 8.43 3.18
CA ARG A 141 9.58 9.70 2.70
C ARG A 141 9.28 9.67 1.20
N GLN A 142 10.06 8.92 0.42
CA GLN A 142 9.88 8.71 -1.01
C GLN A 142 8.55 8.02 -1.36
N MET A 143 7.89 7.37 -0.40
CA MET A 143 6.58 6.73 -0.60
C MET A 143 5.48 7.72 -1.02
N VAL A 144 5.68 9.03 -0.80
CA VAL A 144 4.82 10.09 -1.37
C VAL A 144 4.69 9.95 -2.89
N ILE A 145 5.75 9.53 -3.60
CA ILE A 145 5.74 9.34 -5.05
C ILE A 145 4.71 8.27 -5.43
N ALA A 146 4.70 7.13 -4.71
CA ALA A 146 3.72 6.08 -4.94
C ALA A 146 2.29 6.54 -4.63
N ALA A 147 2.10 7.29 -3.54
CA ALA A 147 0.79 7.82 -3.19
C ALA A 147 0.25 8.79 -4.26
N VAL A 148 1.08 9.73 -4.72
CA VAL A 148 0.74 10.66 -5.81
C VAL A 148 0.44 9.93 -7.11
N PHE A 149 1.24 8.90 -7.43
CA PHE A 149 0.97 8.03 -8.57
C PHE A 149 -0.42 7.40 -8.49
N TYR A 150 -0.81 6.84 -7.33
CA TYR A 150 -2.14 6.26 -7.15
C TYR A 150 -3.26 7.30 -7.26
N PHE A 151 -3.07 8.54 -6.80
CA PHE A 151 -4.04 9.61 -7.02
C PHE A 151 -4.18 9.99 -8.51
N ALA A 152 -3.06 10.10 -9.23
CA ALA A 152 -3.06 10.39 -10.65
C ALA A 152 -3.74 9.27 -11.45
N ALA A 153 -3.40 8.01 -11.14
CA ALA A 153 -4.01 6.86 -11.77
C ALA A 153 -5.50 6.72 -11.42
N ALA A 154 -5.89 7.01 -10.17
CA ALA A 154 -7.28 7.04 -9.75
C ALA A 154 -8.07 8.06 -10.59
N THR A 155 -7.52 9.26 -10.74
CA THR A 155 -8.14 10.34 -11.53
C THR A 155 -8.28 9.93 -12.99
N ALA A 156 -7.22 9.40 -13.60
CA ALA A 156 -7.26 8.90 -14.98
C ALA A 156 -8.29 7.78 -15.14
N SER A 157 -8.30 6.79 -14.24
CA SER A 157 -9.22 5.65 -14.30
C SER A 157 -10.68 6.07 -14.13
N LEU A 158 -10.96 7.04 -13.25
CA LEU A 158 -12.31 7.59 -13.10
C LEU A 158 -12.76 8.36 -14.34
N ILE A 159 -11.90 9.17 -14.96
CA ILE A 159 -12.22 9.86 -16.21
C ILE A 159 -12.49 8.84 -17.33
N MET A 160 -11.62 7.84 -17.45
CA MET A 160 -11.71 6.81 -18.49
C MET A 160 -12.87 5.83 -18.26
N SER A 161 -13.43 5.77 -17.05
CA SER A 161 -14.61 4.94 -16.77
C SER A 161 -15.86 5.36 -17.53
N ALA A 162 -15.90 6.60 -18.04
CA ALA A 162 -17.00 7.09 -18.87
C ALA A 162 -16.91 6.64 -20.34
N ALA A 163 -15.74 6.18 -20.79
CA ALA A 163 -15.52 5.73 -22.17
C ALA A 163 -15.70 4.21 -22.29
N GLU A 164 -15.99 3.70 -23.49
CA GLU A 164 -16.05 2.24 -23.73
C GLU A 164 -14.68 1.57 -23.72
N TRP A 165 -13.62 2.32 -24.03
CA TRP A 165 -12.24 1.87 -24.01
C TRP A 165 -11.41 2.77 -23.07
N PRO A 166 -10.46 2.21 -22.29
CA PRO A 166 -9.96 0.83 -22.23
C PRO A 166 -10.79 -0.07 -21.31
N ALA A 167 -10.67 -1.39 -21.48
CA ALA A 167 -11.35 -2.40 -20.67
C ALA A 167 -11.13 -2.18 -19.16
N THR A 168 -12.13 -2.51 -18.35
CA THR A 168 -12.11 -2.31 -16.89
C THR A 168 -10.92 -3.02 -16.24
N VAL A 169 -10.58 -4.21 -16.72
CA VAL A 169 -9.40 -4.96 -16.27
C VAL A 169 -8.10 -4.18 -16.48
N LEU A 170 -7.94 -3.44 -17.58
CA LEU A 170 -6.73 -2.65 -17.83
C LEU A 170 -6.66 -1.42 -16.92
N LEU A 171 -7.82 -0.80 -16.63
CA LEU A 171 -7.94 0.29 -15.66
C LEU A 171 -7.56 -0.15 -14.24
N MET A 172 -7.63 -1.45 -13.93
CA MET A 172 -7.20 -1.99 -12.65
C MET A 172 -5.74 -2.46 -12.67
N ALA A 173 -5.41 -3.35 -13.61
CA ALA A 173 -4.15 -4.08 -13.65
C ALA A 173 -2.94 -3.18 -13.86
N ILE A 174 -3.03 -2.20 -14.78
CA ILE A 174 -1.90 -1.34 -15.12
C ILE A 174 -1.57 -0.42 -13.92
N PRO A 175 -2.52 0.36 -13.37
CA PRO A 175 -2.22 1.17 -12.19
C PRO A 175 -1.75 0.36 -10.98
N PHE A 176 -2.42 -0.74 -10.65
CA PHE A 176 -2.03 -1.52 -9.48
C PHE A 176 -0.67 -2.20 -9.68
N GLY A 177 -0.43 -2.80 -10.84
CA GLY A 177 0.83 -3.44 -11.17
C GLY A 177 2.01 -2.48 -11.12
N ILE A 178 1.91 -1.34 -11.83
CA ILE A 178 2.96 -0.30 -11.83
C ILE A 178 3.12 0.30 -10.43
N GLY A 179 2.02 0.56 -9.73
CA GLY A 179 2.04 1.11 -8.38
C GLY A 179 2.74 0.21 -7.37
N GLN A 180 2.47 -1.10 -7.39
CA GLN A 180 3.15 -2.06 -6.51
C GLN A 180 4.64 -2.20 -6.86
N LEU A 181 5.01 -2.21 -8.14
CA LEU A 181 6.42 -2.23 -8.55
C LEU A 181 7.16 -0.95 -8.11
N LEU A 182 6.50 0.20 -8.19
CA LEU A 182 7.02 1.48 -7.70
C LEU A 182 7.22 1.46 -6.17
N VAL A 183 6.23 0.99 -5.41
CA VAL A 183 6.34 0.81 -3.95
C VAL A 183 7.50 -0.13 -3.62
N ALA A 184 7.62 -1.26 -4.33
CA ALA A 184 8.71 -2.21 -4.15
C ALA A 184 10.09 -1.58 -4.44
N ALA A 185 10.22 -0.83 -5.53
CA ALA A 185 11.45 -0.13 -5.88
C ALA A 185 11.86 0.88 -4.80
N ILE A 186 10.90 1.66 -4.29
CA ILE A 186 11.14 2.62 -3.19
C ILE A 186 11.62 1.90 -1.93
N LEU A 187 10.96 0.79 -1.54
CA LEU A 187 11.36 0.00 -0.37
C LEU A 187 12.74 -0.63 -0.56
N TYR A 188 13.05 -1.11 -1.76
CA TYR A 188 14.34 -1.70 -2.08
C TYR A 188 15.48 -0.68 -1.97
N LEU A 189 15.34 0.48 -2.60
CA LEU A 189 16.33 1.56 -2.52
C LEU A 189 16.50 2.03 -1.07
N ALA A 190 15.40 2.22 -0.33
CA ALA A 190 15.45 2.62 1.06
C ALA A 190 16.12 1.57 1.97
N SER A 191 16.11 0.29 1.59
CA SER A 191 16.79 -0.80 2.30
C SER A 191 18.30 -0.85 2.01
N GLN A 192 18.72 -0.52 0.78
CA GLN A 192 20.16 -0.46 0.42
C GLN A 192 20.88 0.72 1.08
N GLU A 193 20.25 1.90 1.13
CA GLU A 193 20.80 3.06 1.83
C GLU A 193 21.14 2.73 3.29
N ALA A 194 20.30 1.93 3.95
CA ALA A 194 20.47 1.54 5.33
C ALA A 194 21.56 0.47 5.55
N SER A 195 21.98 -0.26 4.51
CA SER A 195 23.09 -1.22 4.61
C SER A 195 24.46 -0.60 4.37
N HIS A 196 24.52 0.63 3.86
CA HIS A 196 25.75 1.34 3.49
C HIS A 196 26.08 2.54 4.38
N GLY A 197 25.25 2.87 5.37
CA GLY A 197 25.50 3.92 6.37
C GLY A 197 25.67 3.33 7.76
#